data_AF-A0A0F2NV49-F1
#
_entry.id   AF-A0A0F2NV49-F1
#
_cell.length_a   1.000
_cell.length_b   1.000
_cell.length_c   1.000
_cell.angle_alpha   90.00
_cell.angle_beta   90.00
_cell.angle_gamma   90.00
#
_symmetry.space_group_name_H-M   'P 1'
#
loop_
_entity.id
_entity.type
_entity.pdbx_description
1 polymer ?
#
loop_
_entity_poly.entity_id
_entity_poly.type
_entity_poly.pdbx_seq_one_letter_code
_entity_poly.pdbx_strand_id
1 'polypeptide(L)'
;MGTISNITELNAAILLLENKQTQEAILLKEQFNLTYESIKPINFIRSTFKELVTAPDFKEDLLNTSISLAAGYFSKKLAVGSTNNPLKQILGSFLQMGVTSVVSKNADDIRTKFMDILSVVFEKKA
;
A
#
# COMPACT_ATOMS: atom_id res chain seq x y z
N MET A 1 57.02 5.93 -22.94
CA MET A 1 57.35 4.65 -22.27
C MET A 1 58.68 4.20 -22.85
N GLY A 2 59.71 4.04 -22.02
CA GLY A 2 61.02 3.59 -22.49
C GLY A 2 60.96 2.15 -23.00
N THR A 3 61.81 1.83 -23.97
CA THR A 3 61.95 0.47 -24.51
C THR A 3 62.55 -0.45 -23.45
N ILE A 4 61.81 -1.51 -23.08
CA ILE A 4 62.29 -2.56 -22.17
C ILE A 4 63.45 -3.26 -22.87
N SER A 5 64.66 -3.16 -22.32
CA SER A 5 65.88 -3.60 -22.99
C SER A 5 66.56 -4.79 -22.29
N ASN A 6 66.11 -5.15 -21.08
CA ASN A 6 66.64 -6.29 -20.33
C ASN A 6 65.52 -7.08 -19.59
N ILE A 7 65.84 -8.33 -19.20
CA ILE A 7 64.90 -9.24 -18.52
C ILE A 7 64.41 -8.69 -17.17
N THR A 8 65.26 -7.96 -16.45
CA THR A 8 64.92 -7.38 -15.14
C THR A 8 63.85 -6.29 -15.27
N GLU A 9 63.99 -5.41 -16.26
CA GLU A 9 63.00 -4.39 -16.62
C GLU A 9 61.69 -5.03 -17.11
N LEU A 10 61.77 -6.13 -17.86
CA LEU A 10 60.59 -6.87 -18.31
C LEU A 10 59.79 -7.43 -17.12
N ASN A 11 60.47 -8.09 -16.17
CA ASN A 11 59.83 -8.62 -14.97
C ASN A 11 59.25 -7.51 -14.09
N ALA A 12 59.95 -6.37 -13.94
CA ALA A 12 59.44 -5.22 -13.22
C ALA A 12 58.19 -4.62 -13.89
N ALA A 13 58.18 -4.55 -15.22
CA ALA A 13 57.02 -4.08 -15.98
C ALA A 13 55.83 -5.03 -15.87
N ILE A 14 56.06 -6.35 -15.92
CA ILE A 14 55.01 -7.36 -15.70
C ILE A 14 54.40 -7.19 -14.31
N LEU A 15 55.23 -7.11 -13.27
CA LEU A 15 54.77 -6.97 -11.88
C LEU A 15 53.99 -5.67 -11.66
N LEU A 16 54.42 -4.58 -12.31
CA LEU A 16 53.69 -3.31 -12.30
C LEU A 16 52.32 -3.44 -12.99
N LEU A 17 52.27 -4.09 -14.16
CA LEU A 17 51.04 -4.29 -14.91
C LEU A 17 50.06 -5.21 -14.17
N GLU A 18 50.54 -6.27 -13.51
CA GLU A 18 49.73 -7.17 -12.69
C GLU A 18 49.12 -6.43 -11.48
N ASN A 19 49.91 -5.60 -10.80
CA ASN A 19 49.39 -4.75 -9.73
C ASN A 19 48.34 -3.77 -10.24
N LYS A 20 48.62 -3.12 -11.37
CA LYS A 20 47.68 -2.19 -12.00
C LYS A 20 46.38 -2.89 -12.39
N GLN A 21 46.46 -4.06 -13.01
CA GLN A 21 45.31 -4.87 -13.40
C GLN A 21 44.48 -5.27 -12.17
N THR A 22 45.13 -5.65 -11.07
CA THR A 22 44.46 -6.01 -9.82
C THR A 22 43.70 -4.82 -9.24
N GLN A 23 44.31 -3.63 -9.23
CA GLN A 23 43.66 -2.40 -8.75
C GLN A 23 42.48 -2.00 -9.63
N GLU A 24 42.64 -2.06 -10.96
CA GLU A 24 41.57 -1.77 -11.91
C GLU A 24 40.40 -2.74 -11.76
N ALA A 25 40.66 -4.03 -11.53
CA ALA A 25 39.63 -5.02 -11.29
C ALA A 25 38.83 -4.77 -10.00
N ILE A 26 39.50 -4.32 -8.93
CA ILE A 26 38.84 -3.95 -7.67
C ILE A 26 37.93 -2.74 -7.88
N LEU A 27 38.45 -1.68 -8.50
CA LEU A 27 37.68 -0.46 -8.79
C LEU A 27 36.48 -0.75 -9.69
N LEU A 28 36.63 -1.62 -10.68
CA LEU A 28 35.53 -2.01 -11.57
C LEU A 28 34.43 -2.75 -10.79
N LYS A 29 34.79 -3.66 -9.88
CA LYS A 29 33.82 -4.38 -9.04
C LYS A 29 33.06 -3.42 -8.12
N GLU A 30 33.77 -2.45 -7.54
CA GLU A 30 33.16 -1.46 -6.65
C GLU A 30 32.17 -0.55 -7.42
N GLN A 31 32.60 -0.02 -8.57
CA GLN A 31 31.73 0.78 -9.44
C GLN A 31 30.54 -0.01 -9.96
N PHE A 32 30.73 -1.28 -10.32
CA PHE A 32 29.64 -2.16 -10.71
C PHE A 32 28.64 -2.34 -9.57
N ASN A 33 29.10 -2.59 -8.35
CA ASN A 33 28.23 -2.75 -7.19
C ASN A 33 27.46 -1.47 -6.86
N LEU A 34 28.12 -0.31 -6.87
CA LEU A 34 27.48 0.99 -6.67
C LEU A 34 26.43 1.27 -7.74
N THR A 35 26.76 1.01 -9.00
CA THR A 35 25.82 1.17 -10.12
C THR A 35 24.63 0.23 -9.95
N TYR A 36 24.89 -1.05 -9.67
CA TYR A 36 23.86 -2.06 -9.44
C TYR A 36 22.92 -1.66 -8.31
N GLU A 37 23.45 -1.24 -7.16
CA GLU A 37 22.65 -0.72 -6.06
C GLU A 37 21.86 0.52 -6.50
N SER A 38 22.47 1.48 -7.20
CA SER A 38 21.80 2.72 -7.62
C SER A 38 20.60 2.48 -8.55
N ILE A 39 20.66 1.45 -9.40
CA ILE A 39 19.57 1.11 -10.33
C ILE A 39 18.49 0.24 -9.67
N LYS A 40 18.68 -0.26 -8.45
CA LYS A 40 17.65 -1.06 -7.78
C LYS A 40 16.40 -0.20 -7.56
N PRO A 41 15.21 -0.65 -8.01
CA PRO A 41 13.96 0.07 -7.83
C PRO A 41 13.69 0.51 -6.39
N ILE A 42 14.14 -0.29 -5.41
CA ILE A 42 13.98 0.02 -3.98
C ILE A 42 14.63 1.33 -3.56
N ASN A 43 15.76 1.72 -4.17
CA ASN A 43 16.45 2.96 -3.86
C ASN A 43 15.71 4.17 -4.43
N PHE A 44 15.05 4.03 -5.58
CA PHE A 44 14.14 5.05 -6.12
C PHE A 44 12.84 5.17 -5.33
N ILE A 45 12.26 4.05 -4.87
CA ILE A 45 11.06 4.07 -4.02
C ILE A 45 11.40 4.75 -2.69
N ARG A 46 12.55 4.44 -2.09
CA ARG A 46 12.97 5.08 -0.84
C ARG A 46 13.14 6.59 -0.97
N SER A 47 13.78 7.07 -2.04
CA SER A 47 13.97 8.51 -2.26
C SER A 47 12.66 9.23 -2.55
N THR A 48 11.84 8.70 -3.46
CA THR A 48 10.53 9.28 -3.81
C THR A 48 9.56 9.26 -2.63
N PHE A 49 9.48 8.17 -1.85
CA PHE A 49 8.61 8.10 -0.69
C PHE A 49 9.04 9.07 0.41
N LYS A 50 10.35 9.25 0.63
CA LYS A 50 10.87 10.25 1.56
C LYS A 50 10.50 11.66 1.10
N GLU A 51 10.67 11.97 -0.17
CA GLU A 51 10.36 13.28 -0.75
C GLU A 51 8.86 13.59 -0.69
N LEU A 52 8.01 12.61 -1.04
CA LEU A 52 6.55 12.70 -0.94
C LEU A 52 6.09 12.94 0.51
N VAL A 53 6.56 12.16 1.48
CA VAL A 53 6.16 12.34 2.90
C VAL A 53 6.63 13.67 3.49
N THR A 54 7.67 14.28 2.91
CA THR A 54 8.18 15.59 3.38
C THR A 54 7.46 16.76 2.71
N ALA A 55 6.80 16.55 1.57
CA ALA A 55 6.01 17.56 0.88
C ALA A 55 4.77 17.96 1.73
N PRO A 56 4.51 19.26 1.95
CA PRO A 56 3.38 19.72 2.76
C PRO A 56 2.02 19.21 2.24
N ASP A 57 1.80 19.29 0.93
CA ASP A 57 0.52 18.95 0.29
C ASP A 57 0.21 17.45 0.39
N PHE A 58 1.24 16.61 0.30
CA PHE A 58 1.06 15.16 0.36
C PHE A 58 0.70 14.64 1.76
N LYS A 59 1.13 15.34 2.83
CA LYS A 59 0.72 14.98 4.19
C LYS A 59 -0.78 15.13 4.37
N GLU A 60 -1.37 16.20 3.84
CA GLU A 60 -2.80 16.44 3.92
C GLU A 60 -3.58 15.39 3.10
N ASP A 61 -3.12 15.11 1.88
CA ASP A 61 -3.70 14.07 1.01
C ASP A 61 -3.61 12.67 1.62
N LEU A 62 -2.49 12.32 2.26
CA LEU A 62 -2.31 11.05 2.94
C LEU A 62 -3.23 10.92 4.16
N LEU A 63 -3.40 11.99 4.94
CA LEU A 63 -4.33 12.03 6.06
C LEU A 63 -5.76 11.84 5.58
N ASN A 64 -6.20 12.59 4.57
CA ASN A 64 -7.53 12.46 3.97
C ASN A 64 -7.78 11.06 3.38
N THR A 65 -6.78 10.48 2.72
CA THR A 65 -6.84 9.11 2.18
C THR A 65 -6.92 8.07 3.32
N SER A 66 -6.16 8.25 4.39
CA SER A 66 -6.21 7.33 5.55
C SER A 66 -7.56 7.38 6.26
N ILE A 67 -8.17 8.57 6.37
CA ILE A 67 -9.49 8.77 6.96
C ILE A 67 -10.55 8.10 6.09
N SER A 68 -10.52 8.28 4.77
CA SER A 68 -11.49 7.64 3.87
C SER A 68 -11.35 6.12 3.84
N LEU A 69 -10.13 5.57 3.91
CA LEU A 69 -9.89 4.13 4.05
C LEU A 69 -10.38 3.58 5.39
N ALA A 70 -10.10 4.29 6.49
CA ALA A 70 -10.58 3.91 7.81
C ALA A 70 -12.12 3.94 7.86
N ALA A 71 -12.73 5.02 7.37
CA ALA A 71 -14.17 5.15 7.26
C ALA A 71 -14.77 4.04 6.39
N GLY A 72 -14.16 3.72 5.24
CA GLY A 72 -14.58 2.63 4.37
C GLY A 72 -14.46 1.25 5.03
N TYR A 73 -13.39 1.01 5.79
CA TYR A 73 -13.20 -0.22 6.55
C TYR A 73 -14.25 -0.37 7.67
N PHE A 74 -14.47 0.68 8.46
CA PHE A 74 -15.48 0.67 9.51
C PHE A 74 -16.89 0.56 8.92
N SER A 75 -17.19 1.26 7.83
CA SER A 75 -18.46 1.16 7.10
C SER A 75 -18.71 -0.27 6.62
N LYS A 76 -17.72 -0.91 6.00
CA LYS A 76 -17.82 -2.33 5.59
C LYS A 76 -18.02 -3.26 6.78
N LYS A 77 -17.31 -3.03 7.89
CA LYS A 77 -17.41 -3.84 9.10
C LYS A 77 -18.78 -3.71 9.79
N LEU A 78 -19.38 -2.53 9.76
CA LEU A 78 -20.71 -2.25 10.31
C LEU A 78 -21.83 -2.77 9.40
N ALA A 79 -21.75 -2.53 8.09
CA ALA A 79 -22.79 -2.90 7.14
C ALA A 79 -22.88 -4.41 6.88
N VAL A 80 -21.74 -5.11 6.84
CA VAL A 80 -21.69 -6.55 6.49
C VAL A 80 -21.50 -7.44 7.73
N GLY A 81 -21.22 -6.85 8.88
CA GLY A 81 -20.82 -7.58 10.09
C GLY A 81 -19.43 -8.22 9.94
N SER A 82 -18.75 -8.49 11.06
CA SER A 82 -17.39 -9.05 11.10
C SER A 82 -17.31 -10.53 10.70
N THR A 83 -18.03 -10.97 9.66
CA THR A 83 -17.99 -12.35 9.18
C THR A 83 -16.99 -12.50 8.03
N ASN A 84 -15.93 -13.28 8.27
CA ASN A 84 -14.96 -13.68 7.24
C ASN A 84 -15.50 -14.80 6.32
N ASN A 85 -16.74 -15.23 6.51
CA ASN A 85 -17.34 -16.31 5.73
C ASN A 85 -18.22 -15.74 4.59
N PRO A 86 -17.82 -15.86 3.31
CA PRO A 86 -18.57 -15.35 2.16
C PRO A 86 -19.98 -15.95 2.04
N LEU A 87 -20.20 -17.17 2.54
CA LEU A 87 -21.55 -17.78 2.57
C LEU A 87 -22.50 -17.02 3.49
N LYS A 88 -22.02 -16.53 4.64
CA LYS A 88 -22.83 -15.74 5.57
C LYS A 88 -23.19 -14.38 4.98
N GLN A 89 -22.32 -13.79 4.14
CA GLN A 89 -22.62 -12.54 3.44
C GLN A 89 -23.71 -12.76 2.39
N ILE A 90 -23.62 -13.83 1.60
CA ILE A 90 -24.63 -14.18 0.60
C ILE A 90 -25.98 -14.43 1.28
N LEU A 91 -26.01 -15.23 2.35
CA LEU A 91 -27.23 -15.48 3.12
C LEU A 91 -27.80 -14.20 3.75
N GLY A 92 -26.94 -13.30 4.25
CA GLY A 92 -27.34 -11.99 4.75
C GLY A 92 -28.02 -11.13 3.67
N SER A 93 -27.45 -11.10 2.46
CA SER A 93 -28.06 -10.40 1.32
C SER A 93 -29.41 -11.01 0.91
N PHE A 94 -29.54 -12.34 0.91
CA PHE A 94 -30.83 -12.99 0.64
C PHE A 94 -31.88 -12.71 1.72
N LEU A 95 -31.47 -12.73 3.00
CA LEU A 95 -32.35 -12.35 4.11
C LEU A 95 -32.78 -10.89 4.00
N GLN A 96 -31.86 -9.98 3.70
CA GLN A 96 -32.15 -8.57 3.48
C GLN A 96 -33.13 -8.39 2.31
N MET A 97 -32.95 -9.11 1.21
CA MET A 97 -33.85 -9.06 0.06
C MET A 97 -35.24 -9.61 0.40
N GLY A 98 -35.30 -10.69 1.21
CA GLY A 98 -36.54 -11.27 1.71
C GLY A 98 -37.31 -10.31 2.62
N VAL A 99 -36.63 -9.73 3.63
CA VAL A 99 -37.22 -8.74 4.54
C VAL A 99 -37.66 -7.51 3.76
N THR A 100 -36.84 -6.99 2.84
CA THR A 100 -37.18 -5.82 2.02
C THR A 100 -38.41 -6.08 1.15
N SER A 101 -38.56 -7.28 0.58
CA SER A 101 -39.72 -7.66 -0.23
C SER A 101 -41.01 -7.78 0.59
N VAL A 102 -40.92 -8.29 1.81
CA VAL A 102 -42.07 -8.37 2.74
C VAL A 102 -42.46 -6.97 3.23
N VAL A 103 -41.47 -6.14 3.57
CA VAL A 103 -41.70 -4.77 4.04
C VAL A 103 -42.27 -3.90 2.91
N SER A 104 -41.77 -4.01 1.68
CA SER A 104 -42.27 -3.21 0.55
C SER A 104 -43.69 -3.56 0.16
N LYS A 105 -44.10 -4.84 0.27
CA LYS A 105 -45.47 -5.28 -0.02
C LYS A 105 -46.49 -4.87 1.04
N ASN A 106 -46.05 -4.72 2.29
CA ASN A 106 -46.89 -4.35 3.43
C ASN A 106 -46.54 -2.95 3.97
N ALA A 107 -45.95 -2.09 3.12
CA ALA A 107 -45.33 -0.84 3.54
C ALA A 107 -46.32 0.11 4.20
N ASP A 108 -47.54 0.21 3.66
CA ASP A 108 -48.59 1.09 4.19
C ASP A 108 -49.13 0.60 5.54
N ASP A 109 -49.29 -0.71 5.71
CA ASP A 109 -49.72 -1.32 6.98
C ASP A 109 -48.64 -1.20 8.05
N ILE A 110 -47.37 -1.42 7.68
CA ILE A 110 -46.22 -1.24 8.58
C ILE A 110 -46.09 0.22 8.98
N ARG A 111 -46.25 1.15 8.04
CA ARG A 111 -46.20 2.58 8.31
C ARG A 111 -47.32 3.00 9.26
N THR A 112 -48.54 2.52 9.05
CA THR A 112 -49.69 2.83 9.92
C THR A 112 -49.47 2.28 11.32
N LYS A 113 -49.10 1.00 11.46
CA LYS A 113 -48.78 0.40 12.78
C LYS A 113 -47.61 1.08 13.48
N PHE A 114 -46.60 1.49 12.72
CA PHE A 114 -45.46 2.24 13.26
C PHE A 114 -45.86 3.62 13.76
N MET A 115 -46.71 4.33 13.00
CA MET A 115 -47.27 5.61 13.40
C MET A 115 -48.18 5.47 14.64
N ASP A 116 -48.98 4.42 14.74
CA ASP A 116 -49.82 4.12 15.91
C ASP A 116 -48.99 3.83 17.16
N ILE A 117 -47.88 3.11 17.03
CA ILE A 117 -46.97 2.86 18.16
C ILE A 117 -46.24 4.14 18.55
N LEU A 118 -45.79 4.94 17.57
CA LEU A 118 -45.13 6.22 17.81
C LEU A 118 -46.07 7.20 18.52
N SER A 119 -47.32 7.32 18.09
CA SER A 119 -48.29 8.20 18.72
C SER A 119 -48.58 7.77 20.16
N VAL A 120 -48.76 6.47 20.43
CA VAL A 120 -48.95 5.96 21.81
C VAL A 120 -47.74 6.22 22.70
N VAL A 121 -46.52 6.16 22.17
CA VAL A 121 -45.29 6.43 22.94
C VAL A 121 -45.07 7.94 23.17
N PHE A 122 -45.42 8.79 22.21
CA PHE A 122 -45.27 10.24 22.32
C PHE A 122 -46.42 10.94 23.07
N GLU A 123 -47.67 10.48 22.91
CA GLU A 123 -48.83 11.01 23.65
C GLU A 123 -48.77 10.67 25.14
N LYS A 124 -48.14 9.56 25.53
CA LYS A 124 -47.96 9.20 26.94
C LYS A 124 -46.94 10.07 27.68
N LYS A 125 -46.34 11.06 26.99
CA LYS A 125 -45.31 11.97 27.53
C LYS A 125 -45.71 13.46 27.51
N ALA A 126 -46.94 13.78 27.10
CA ALA A 126 -47.58 15.08 27.30
C ALA A 126 -48.59 14.98 28.46
#